data_AF-A0A1X1ZG04-F1
#
_entry.id   AF-A0A1X1ZG04-F1
#
_cell.length_a   1.000
_cell.length_b   1.000
_cell.length_c   1.000
_cell.angle_alpha   90.00
_cell.angle_beta   90.00
_cell.angle_gamma   90.00
#
_symmetry.space_group_name_H-M   'P 1'
#
loop_
_entity.id
_entity.type
_entity.pdbx_description
1 polymer ?
#
loop_
_entity_poly.entity_id
_entity_poly.type
_entity_poly.pdbx_seq_one_letter_code
_entity_poly.pdbx_strand_id
1 'polypeptide(L)'
;MSGVSVGALLLSVALAVFSPSPGRRLMVAGRGRLRLPKGAAGGAAACAGVAAAVLLPLTTVLAVAAVGATLGLRHRRRRRMRCAADEGRALETALDVLVGELRVGAHPVRAFDVAADETGGPVGAALRAVAARARLGADVTAGLRAAARSSALPAHWDRLAVCWQLASEQGLAIATLMRAAQRDIAERQRFTARVSSGMAGARATAAILAGLPLLGVLLGQLLGARPLSFLLDGHVGGWLLVAGSVLACAGLLWADRITDGLAS
;
A
#
# COMPACT_ATOMS: atom_id res chain seq x y z
N MET A 1 13.27 -39.20 -3.91
CA MET A 1 12.18 -38.90 -2.96
C MET A 1 12.50 -37.74 -1.99
N SER A 2 13.68 -37.10 -2.09
CA SER A 2 14.12 -36.01 -1.21
C SER A 2 13.80 -34.59 -1.71
N GLY A 3 13.61 -34.38 -3.02
CA GLY A 3 13.39 -33.05 -3.59
C GLY A 3 11.99 -32.46 -3.33
N VAL A 4 10.95 -33.31 -3.33
CA VAL A 4 9.56 -32.88 -3.13
C VAL A 4 9.29 -32.47 -1.68
N SER A 5 9.87 -33.19 -0.73
CA SER A 5 9.79 -32.88 0.70
C SER A 5 10.54 -31.59 1.04
N VAL A 6 11.70 -31.34 0.42
CA VAL A 6 12.46 -30.09 0.60
C VAL A 6 11.73 -28.90 -0.04
N GLY A 7 11.15 -29.08 -1.23
CA GLY A 7 10.34 -28.04 -1.89
C GLY A 7 9.09 -27.68 -1.10
N ALA A 8 8.37 -28.67 -0.54
CA ALA A 8 7.20 -28.45 0.31
C ALA A 8 7.56 -27.75 1.62
N LEU A 9 8.69 -28.10 2.24
CA LEU A 9 9.20 -27.45 3.45
C LEU A 9 9.58 -25.98 3.19
N LEU A 10 10.23 -25.68 2.06
CA LEU A 10 10.58 -24.31 1.69
C LEU A 10 9.35 -23.45 1.34
N LEU A 11 8.32 -24.04 0.72
CA LEU A 11 7.05 -23.36 0.45
C LEU A 11 6.28 -23.08 1.75
N SER A 12 6.37 -23.99 2.72
CA SER A 12 5.78 -23.85 4.06
C SER A 12 6.50 -22.76 4.87
N VAL A 13 7.83 -22.70 4.79
CA VAL A 13 8.64 -21.66 5.43
C VAL A 13 8.45 -20.31 4.76
N ALA A 14 8.38 -20.26 3.43
CA ALA A 14 8.07 -19.03 2.69
C ALA A 14 6.66 -18.52 3.03
N LEU A 15 5.65 -19.40 3.13
CA LEU A 15 4.31 -19.04 3.56
C LEU A 15 4.28 -18.62 5.04
N ALA A 16 5.11 -19.18 5.91
CA ALA A 16 5.21 -18.79 7.32
C ALA A 16 5.89 -17.42 7.50
N VAL A 17 6.94 -17.13 6.74
CA VAL A 17 7.65 -15.84 6.75
C VAL A 17 6.83 -14.75 6.07
N PHE A 18 6.08 -15.11 5.02
CA PHE A 18 5.22 -14.19 4.27
C PHE A 18 3.79 -14.11 4.81
N SER A 19 3.41 -14.95 5.78
CA SER A 19 2.10 -14.89 6.45
C SER A 19 1.98 -13.52 7.11
N PRO A 20 1.18 -12.62 6.53
CA PRO A 20 1.02 -11.29 7.09
C PRO A 20 0.13 -11.47 8.31
N SER A 21 0.70 -11.35 9.51
CA SER A 21 -0.05 -11.30 10.77
C SER A 21 -1.29 -10.38 10.61
N PRO A 22 -2.51 -10.92 10.45
CA PRO A 22 -3.71 -10.10 10.18
C PRO A 22 -4.28 -9.51 11.48
N GLY A 23 -3.67 -9.80 12.62
CA GLY A 23 -4.25 -9.55 13.94
C GLY A 23 -3.87 -8.21 14.56
N ARG A 24 -3.94 -7.09 13.84
CA ARG A 24 -3.70 -5.76 14.44
C ARG A 24 -4.92 -4.82 14.43
N ARG A 25 -6.13 -5.36 14.20
CA ARG A 25 -7.39 -4.62 14.34
C ARG A 25 -8.42 -5.23 15.32
N LEU A 26 -8.01 -6.20 16.14
CA LEU A 26 -8.82 -6.65 17.29
C LEU A 26 -7.93 -6.74 18.53
N MET A 27 -7.77 -5.61 19.22
CA MET A 27 -7.37 -5.58 20.63
C MET A 27 -8.35 -4.68 21.38
N VAL A 28 -9.39 -5.30 21.92
CA VAL A 28 -9.88 -4.99 23.26
C VAL A 28 -9.80 -6.30 24.04
N ALA A 29 -9.33 -6.21 25.28
CA ALA A 29 -9.20 -7.25 26.30
C ALA A 29 -7.98 -8.22 26.25
N GLY A 30 -7.00 -7.84 27.08
CA GLY A 30 -6.12 -8.67 27.93
C GLY A 30 -5.85 -10.14 27.61
N ARG A 31 -4.60 -10.42 27.21
CA ARG A 31 -3.77 -11.54 27.72
C ARG A 31 -2.32 -11.35 27.29
N GLY A 32 -1.39 -11.53 28.24
CA GLY A 32 0.04 -11.28 28.07
C GLY A 32 0.60 -12.01 26.86
N ARG A 33 1.09 -11.26 25.87
CA ARG A 33 1.76 -11.81 24.69
C ARG A 33 3.26 -11.88 24.95
N LEU A 34 3.79 -13.10 24.96
CA LEU A 34 5.22 -13.38 24.78
C LEU A 34 5.68 -12.69 23.48
N ARG A 35 6.59 -11.72 23.61
CA ARG A 35 7.17 -11.00 22.49
C ARG A 35 8.24 -11.88 21.85
N LEU A 36 7.92 -12.54 20.75
CA LEU A 36 8.94 -13.15 19.89
C LEU A 36 9.78 -12.03 19.23
N PRO A 37 11.12 -12.08 19.31
CA PRO A 37 11.99 -11.04 18.80
C PRO A 37 11.95 -11.03 17.27
N LYS A 38 11.61 -9.87 16.69
CA LYS A 38 11.53 -9.65 15.23
C LYS A 38 12.83 -9.99 14.47
N GLY A 39 13.97 -10.04 15.15
CA GLY A 39 15.26 -10.45 14.59
C GLY A 39 15.35 -11.94 14.27
N ALA A 40 14.68 -12.81 15.04
CA ALA A 40 14.75 -14.26 14.83
C ALA A 40 13.99 -14.70 13.57
N ALA A 41 12.86 -14.03 13.25
CA ALA A 41 12.11 -14.28 12.02
C ALA A 41 12.88 -13.83 10.76
N GLY A 42 13.64 -12.73 10.86
CA GLY A 42 14.53 -12.27 9.77
C GLY A 42 15.72 -13.19 9.55
N GLY A 43 16.34 -13.66 10.63
CA GLY A 43 17.46 -14.62 10.58
C GLY A 43 17.07 -15.97 9.98
N ALA A 44 15.91 -16.53 10.36
CA ALA A 44 15.42 -17.78 9.80
C ALA A 44 15.10 -17.68 8.30
N ALA A 45 14.55 -16.55 7.85
CA ALA A 45 14.29 -16.29 6.43
C ALA A 45 15.59 -16.15 5.62
N ALA A 46 16.61 -15.50 6.19
CA ALA A 46 17.92 -15.36 5.55
C ALA A 46 18.64 -16.72 5.46
N CYS A 47 18.65 -17.52 6.53
CA CYS A 47 19.25 -18.85 6.52
C CYS A 47 18.53 -19.81 5.57
N ALA A 48 17.19 -19.75 5.48
CA ALA A 48 16.42 -20.54 4.51
C ALA A 48 16.71 -20.10 3.06
N GLY A 49 16.89 -18.80 2.82
CA GLY A 49 17.30 -18.26 1.52
C GLY A 49 18.70 -18.71 1.09
N VAL A 50 19.65 -18.71 2.02
CA VAL A 50 21.02 -19.19 1.78
C VAL A 50 21.04 -20.70 1.55
N ALA A 51 20.29 -21.48 2.34
CA ALA A 51 20.17 -22.92 2.14
C ALA A 51 19.53 -23.27 0.78
N ALA A 52 18.50 -22.52 0.35
CA ALA A 52 17.90 -22.69 -0.96
C ALA A 52 18.87 -22.31 -2.10
N ALA A 53 19.73 -21.30 -1.90
CA ALA A 53 20.73 -20.89 -2.89
C ALA A 53 21.89 -21.89 -3.04
N VAL A 54 22.17 -22.68 -2.00
CA VAL A 54 23.25 -23.70 -2.00
C VAL A 54 22.76 -25.06 -2.51
N LEU A 55 21.49 -25.40 -2.33
CA LEU A 55 20.94 -26.72 -2.69
C LEU A 55 20.17 -26.77 -4.03
N LEU A 56 19.81 -25.64 -4.63
CA LEU A 56 19.06 -25.62 -5.90
C LEU A 56 19.86 -24.99 -7.05
N PRO A 57 19.61 -25.41 -8.31
CA PRO A 57 20.23 -24.80 -9.49
C PRO A 57 19.88 -23.30 -9.59
N LEU A 58 20.85 -22.49 -10.00
CA LEU A 58 20.81 -21.02 -10.08
C LEU A 58 19.53 -20.46 -10.74
N THR A 59 18.97 -21.20 -11.70
CA THR A 59 17.73 -20.86 -12.41
C THR A 59 16.50 -20.79 -11.51
N THR A 60 16.40 -21.67 -10.51
CA THR A 60 15.29 -21.69 -9.55
C THR A 60 15.38 -20.54 -8.55
N VAL A 61 16.60 -20.17 -8.14
CA VAL A 61 16.86 -19.02 -7.28
C VAL A 61 16.43 -17.74 -7.98
N LEU A 62 16.76 -17.60 -9.27
CA LEU A 62 16.33 -16.45 -10.10
C LEU A 62 14.81 -16.39 -10.27
N ALA A 63 14.14 -17.51 -10.51
CA ALA A 63 12.68 -17.56 -10.62
C ALA A 63 11.98 -17.18 -9.31
N VAL A 64 12.44 -17.73 -8.17
CA VAL A 64 11.91 -17.39 -6.85
C VAL A 64 12.21 -15.94 -6.49
N ALA A 65 13.39 -15.42 -6.84
CA ALA A 65 13.73 -14.01 -6.64
C ALA A 65 12.84 -13.08 -7.47
N ALA A 66 12.56 -13.41 -8.74
CA ALA A 66 11.68 -12.63 -9.60
C ALA A 66 10.23 -12.62 -9.08
N VAL A 67 9.69 -13.79 -8.70
CA VAL A 67 8.34 -13.90 -8.13
C VAL A 67 8.26 -13.19 -6.77
N GLY A 68 9.26 -13.38 -5.92
CA GLY A 68 9.36 -12.72 -4.60
C GLY A 68 9.46 -11.20 -4.73
N ALA A 69 10.28 -10.69 -5.65
CA ALA A 69 10.39 -9.27 -5.95
C ALA A 69 9.06 -8.70 -6.43
N THR A 70 8.36 -9.41 -7.32
CA THR A 70 7.09 -8.95 -7.90
C THR A 70 5.96 -8.94 -6.87
N LEU A 71 5.83 -10.00 -6.06
CA LEU A 71 4.90 -10.04 -4.94
C LEU A 71 5.24 -8.99 -3.87
N GLY A 72 6.52 -8.77 -3.59
CA GLY A 72 7.01 -7.75 -2.67
C GLY A 72 6.66 -6.33 -3.14
N LEU A 73 6.90 -6.02 -4.42
CA LEU A 73 6.53 -4.75 -5.04
C LEU A 73 5.01 -4.56 -5.01
N ARG A 74 4.24 -5.59 -5.36
CA ARG A 74 2.77 -5.53 -5.37
C ARG A 74 2.20 -5.32 -3.97
N HIS A 75 2.75 -6.00 -2.97
CA HIS A 75 2.33 -5.82 -1.58
C HIS A 75 2.68 -4.43 -1.07
N ARG A 76 3.87 -3.91 -1.41
CA ARG A 76 4.27 -2.54 -1.10
C ARG A 76 3.33 -1.52 -1.76
N ARG A 77 2.97 -1.71 -3.04
CA ARG A 77 2.01 -0.86 -3.75
C ARG A 77 0.62 -0.91 -3.11
N ARG A 78 0.08 -2.11 -2.86
CA ARG A 78 -1.22 -2.30 -2.19
C ARG A 78 -1.23 -1.68 -0.79
N ARG A 79 -0.15 -1.81 -0.03
CA ARG A 79 0.00 -1.17 1.28
C ARG A 79 0.01 0.35 1.16
N ARG A 80 0.79 0.90 0.22
CA ARG A 80 0.82 2.35 -0.05
C ARG A 80 -0.55 2.89 -0.42
N MET A 81 -1.26 2.22 -1.33
CA MET A 81 -2.63 2.61 -1.72
C MET A 81 -3.61 2.55 -0.55
N ARG A 82 -3.54 1.51 0.30
CA ARG A 82 -4.36 1.41 1.50
C ARG A 82 -4.04 2.51 2.51
N CYS A 83 -2.75 2.78 2.75
CA CYS A 83 -2.33 3.88 3.61
C CYS A 83 -2.80 5.23 3.07
N ALA A 84 -2.69 5.48 1.76
CA ALA A 84 -3.19 6.70 1.14
C ALA A 84 -4.72 6.80 1.25
N ALA A 85 -5.47 5.72 1.05
CA ALA A 85 -6.93 5.72 1.22
C ALA A 85 -7.36 5.94 2.68
N ASP A 86 -6.65 5.35 3.64
CA ASP A 86 -6.88 5.57 5.08
C ASP A 86 -6.57 7.03 5.46
N GLU A 87 -5.46 7.58 4.97
CA GLU A 87 -5.06 8.97 5.19
C GLU A 87 -6.03 9.96 4.53
N GLY A 88 -6.53 9.65 3.33
CA GLY A 88 -7.50 10.49 2.62
C GLY A 88 -8.84 10.59 3.33
N ARG A 89 -9.32 9.48 3.92
CA ARG A 89 -10.52 9.47 4.75
C ARG A 89 -10.32 10.26 6.04
N ALA A 90 -9.17 10.07 6.70
CA ALA A 90 -8.82 10.84 7.89
C ALA A 90 -8.75 12.35 7.60
N LEU A 91 -8.17 12.74 6.46
CA LEU A 91 -8.12 14.14 6.03
C LEU A 91 -9.53 14.69 5.72
N GLU A 92 -10.41 13.91 5.09
CA GLU A 92 -11.80 14.33 4.84
C GLU A 92 -12.55 14.59 6.16
N THR A 93 -12.43 13.69 7.14
CA THR A 93 -13.02 13.86 8.48
C THR A 93 -12.44 15.10 9.19
N ALA A 94 -11.12 15.27 9.16
CA ALA A 94 -10.47 16.45 9.73
C ALA A 94 -10.96 17.76 9.11
N LEU A 95 -11.09 17.80 7.77
CA LEU A 95 -11.57 18.98 7.07
C LEU A 95 -13.02 19.29 7.38
N ASP A 96 -13.86 18.28 7.61
CA ASP A 96 -15.26 18.46 8.00
C ASP A 96 -15.37 19.15 9.36
N VAL A 97 -14.59 18.66 10.34
CA VAL A 97 -14.48 19.28 11.68
C VAL A 97 -13.94 20.70 11.57
N LEU A 98 -12.85 20.89 10.83
CA LEU A 98 -12.22 22.21 10.64
C LEU A 98 -13.18 23.23 10.03
N VAL A 99 -13.88 22.86 8.96
CA VAL A 99 -14.87 23.73 8.31
C VAL A 99 -16.06 23.97 9.24
N GLY A 100 -16.49 22.98 10.02
CA GLY A 100 -17.53 23.13 11.04
C GLY A 100 -17.16 24.20 12.07
N GLU A 101 -15.98 24.10 12.68
CA GLU A 101 -15.48 25.06 13.67
C GLU A 101 -15.35 26.47 13.08
N LEU A 102 -14.76 26.60 11.88
CA LEU A 102 -14.60 27.90 11.21
C LEU A 102 -15.95 28.55 10.86
N ARG A 103 -16.99 27.76 10.56
CA ARG A 103 -18.34 28.28 10.27
C ARG A 103 -19.05 28.85 11.48
N VAL A 104 -18.76 28.33 12.67
CA VAL A 104 -19.29 28.84 13.94
C VAL A 104 -18.46 30.04 14.43
N GLY A 105 -17.44 30.45 13.66
CA GLY A 105 -16.60 31.61 13.96
C GLY A 105 -15.44 31.29 14.92
N ALA A 106 -15.09 30.02 15.09
CA ALA A 106 -13.95 29.65 15.92
C ALA A 106 -12.63 30.20 15.33
N HIS A 107 -11.70 30.56 16.22
CA HIS A 107 -10.36 30.99 15.82
C HIS A 107 -9.64 29.87 15.05
N PRO A 108 -8.94 30.15 13.93
CA PRO A 108 -8.34 29.12 13.09
C PRO A 108 -7.42 28.13 13.81
N VAL A 109 -6.62 28.61 14.76
CA VAL A 109 -5.77 27.75 15.60
C VAL A 109 -6.60 26.70 16.33
N ARG A 110 -7.71 27.12 16.95
CA ARG A 110 -8.61 26.22 17.69
C ARG A 110 -9.27 25.22 16.75
N ALA A 111 -9.70 25.68 15.58
CA ALA A 111 -10.30 24.81 14.57
C ALA A 111 -9.31 23.70 14.12
N PHE A 112 -8.02 24.03 13.94
CA PHE A 112 -6.98 23.04 13.63
C PHE A 112 -6.69 22.09 14.80
N ASP A 113 -6.68 22.57 16.04
CA ASP A 113 -6.49 21.71 17.22
C ASP A 113 -7.64 20.71 17.37
N VAL A 114 -8.90 21.16 17.27
CA VAL A 114 -10.09 20.29 17.38
C VAL A 114 -10.09 19.24 16.27
N ALA A 115 -9.80 19.65 15.02
CA ALA A 115 -9.69 18.71 13.90
C ALA A 115 -8.55 17.69 14.09
N ALA A 116 -7.44 18.12 14.71
CA ALA A 116 -6.29 17.25 14.98
C ALA A 116 -6.59 16.20 16.05
N ASP A 117 -7.35 16.57 17.07
CA ASP A 117 -7.71 15.70 18.20
C ASP A 117 -8.80 14.69 17.83
N GLU A 118 -9.77 15.07 17.00
CA GLU A 118 -10.81 14.16 16.52
C GLU A 118 -10.25 13.09 15.56
N THR A 119 -9.26 13.45 14.73
CA THR A 119 -8.76 12.56 13.68
C THR A 119 -7.63 11.65 14.16
N GLY A 120 -6.72 12.17 14.99
CA GLY A 120 -5.51 11.47 15.42
C GLY A 120 -4.59 11.01 14.26
N GLY A 121 -3.66 10.09 14.55
CA GLY A 121 -2.78 9.51 13.53
C GLY A 121 -1.85 10.51 12.82
N PRO A 122 -1.39 10.20 11.59
CA PRO A 122 -0.48 11.06 10.85
C PRO A 122 -1.13 12.40 10.43
N VAL A 123 -2.42 12.38 10.06
CA VAL A 123 -3.18 13.59 9.70
C VAL A 123 -3.34 14.50 10.91
N GLY A 124 -3.76 13.97 12.06
CA GLY A 124 -3.89 14.76 13.28
C GLY A 124 -2.55 15.32 13.76
N ALA A 125 -1.45 14.56 13.64
CA ALA A 125 -0.11 15.08 13.93
C ALA A 125 0.29 16.24 13.01
N ALA A 126 -0.02 16.15 11.71
CA ALA A 126 0.20 17.23 10.76
C ALA A 126 -0.63 18.48 11.10
N LEU A 127 -1.92 18.34 11.41
CA LEU A 127 -2.79 19.45 11.78
C LEU A 127 -2.35 20.13 13.09
N ARG A 128 -1.94 19.34 14.09
CA ARG A 128 -1.34 19.86 15.33
C ARG A 128 -0.06 20.67 15.06
N ALA A 129 0.79 20.21 14.14
CA ALA A 129 1.99 20.94 13.75
C ALA A 129 1.66 22.26 13.03
N VAL A 130 0.58 22.29 12.24
CA VAL A 130 0.06 23.50 11.60
C VAL A 130 -0.51 24.47 12.63
N ALA A 131 -1.33 24.00 13.58
CA ALA A 131 -1.86 24.79 14.68
C ALA A 131 -0.74 25.39 15.56
N ALA A 132 0.29 24.61 15.86
CA ALA A 132 1.45 25.07 16.61
C ALA A 132 2.21 26.19 15.88
N ARG A 133 2.38 26.09 14.56
CA ARG A 133 2.97 27.16 13.75
C ARG A 133 2.12 28.42 13.78
N ALA A 134 0.81 28.28 13.60
CA ALA A 134 -0.14 29.40 13.66
C ALA A 134 -0.11 30.12 15.01
N ARG A 135 0.01 29.39 16.13
CA ARG A 135 0.16 29.98 17.49
C ARG A 135 1.42 30.82 17.64
N LEU A 136 2.49 30.43 16.97
CA LEU A 136 3.77 31.14 17.00
C LEU A 136 3.82 32.33 16.03
N GLY A 137 2.71 32.65 15.34
CA GLY A 137 2.65 33.68 14.32
C GLY A 137 3.37 33.29 13.02
N ALA A 138 3.74 32.02 12.85
CA ALA A 138 4.37 31.53 11.63
C ALA A 138 3.34 31.22 10.54
N ASP A 139 3.80 31.21 9.28
CA ASP A 139 2.94 30.95 8.13
C ASP A 139 2.32 29.53 8.16
N VAL A 140 0.99 29.51 8.20
CA VAL A 140 0.15 28.30 8.16
C VAL A 140 0.31 27.59 6.81
N THR A 141 0.49 28.34 5.73
CA THR A 141 0.69 27.81 4.37
C THR A 141 1.95 26.96 4.29
N ALA A 142 3.07 27.46 4.83
CA ALA A 142 4.30 26.70 4.96
C ALA A 142 4.12 25.45 5.84
N GLY A 143 3.29 25.52 6.87
CA GLY A 143 2.90 24.35 7.70
C GLY A 143 2.18 23.28 6.89
N LEU A 144 1.20 23.66 6.08
CA LEU A 144 0.45 22.76 5.20
C LEU A 144 1.34 22.12 4.13
N ARG A 145 2.24 22.90 3.51
CA ARG A 145 3.25 22.36 2.58
C ARG A 145 4.25 21.42 3.26
N ALA A 146 4.57 21.65 4.53
CA ALA A 146 5.41 20.73 5.29
C ALA A 146 4.69 19.40 5.54
N ALA A 147 3.38 19.43 5.83
CA ALA A 147 2.56 18.23 5.95
C ALA A 147 2.50 17.44 4.63
N ALA A 148 2.44 18.13 3.49
CA ALA A 148 2.47 17.52 2.16
C ALA A 148 3.69 16.61 1.95
N ARG A 149 4.88 17.03 2.41
CA ARG A 149 6.14 16.26 2.25
C ARG A 149 6.17 14.95 3.05
N SER A 150 5.44 14.88 4.16
CA SER A 150 5.36 13.70 5.02
C SER A 150 4.15 12.81 4.75
N SER A 151 3.21 13.28 3.93
CA SER A 151 1.93 12.62 3.66
C SER A 151 2.03 11.65 2.48
N ALA A 152 1.19 10.61 2.47
CA ALA A 152 0.98 9.78 1.29
C ALA A 152 0.15 10.48 0.20
N LEU A 153 -0.45 11.65 0.49
CA LEU A 153 -1.33 12.43 -0.38
C LEU A 153 -0.86 13.90 -0.53
N PRO A 154 0.35 14.16 -1.02
CA PRO A 154 0.93 15.51 -1.10
C PRO A 154 0.02 16.51 -1.85
N ALA A 155 -0.58 16.08 -2.96
CA ALA A 155 -1.43 16.93 -3.79
C ALA A 155 -2.66 17.50 -3.05
N HIS A 156 -3.18 16.81 -2.03
CA HIS A 156 -4.33 17.29 -1.25
C HIS A 156 -3.92 18.39 -0.27
N TRP A 157 -2.77 18.21 0.39
CA TRP A 157 -2.19 19.19 1.30
C TRP A 157 -1.71 20.45 0.56
N ASP A 158 -1.13 20.30 -0.62
CA ASP A 158 -0.71 21.44 -1.44
C ASP A 158 -1.89 22.28 -1.91
N ARG A 159 -3.01 21.64 -2.30
CA ARG A 159 -4.26 22.36 -2.62
C ARG A 159 -4.80 23.12 -1.42
N LEU A 160 -4.78 22.49 -0.25
CA LEU A 160 -5.20 23.13 0.99
C LEU A 160 -4.34 24.36 1.30
N ALA A 161 -3.02 24.25 1.11
CA ALA A 161 -2.09 25.35 1.25
C ALA A 161 -2.41 26.48 0.27
N VAL A 162 -2.65 26.18 -1.01
CA VAL A 162 -3.02 27.19 -2.02
C VAL A 162 -4.33 27.88 -1.66
N CYS A 163 -5.37 27.14 -1.28
CA CYS A 163 -6.65 27.72 -0.86
C CYS A 163 -6.51 28.58 0.39
N TRP A 164 -5.67 28.16 1.34
CA TRP A 164 -5.36 28.94 2.54
C TRP A 164 -4.63 30.25 2.20
N GLN A 165 -3.60 30.17 1.36
CA GLN A 165 -2.83 31.33 0.92
C GLN A 165 -3.72 32.35 0.23
N LEU A 166 -4.54 31.91 -0.73
CA LEU A 166 -5.52 32.75 -1.41
C LEU A 166 -6.48 33.40 -0.40
N ALA A 167 -7.01 32.64 0.56
CA ALA A 167 -7.89 33.19 1.58
C ALA A 167 -7.22 34.30 2.39
N SER A 168 -5.95 34.09 2.78
CA SER A 168 -5.19 35.05 3.58
C SER A 168 -4.78 36.30 2.80
N GLU A 169 -4.37 36.16 1.54
CA GLU A 169 -3.88 37.27 0.72
C GLU A 169 -5.03 38.15 0.19
N GLN A 170 -6.17 37.54 -0.15
CA GLN A 170 -7.33 38.27 -0.69
C GLN A 170 -8.37 38.62 0.39
N GLY A 171 -8.11 38.30 1.67
CA GLY A 171 -9.04 38.59 2.77
C GLY A 171 -10.38 37.86 2.66
N LEU A 172 -10.41 36.73 1.96
CA LEU A 172 -11.63 35.95 1.74
C LEU A 172 -11.98 35.15 3.00
N ALA A 173 -13.26 34.82 3.16
CA ALA A 173 -13.72 33.96 4.23
C ALA A 173 -13.07 32.57 4.11
N ILE A 174 -12.07 32.31 4.97
CA ILE A 174 -11.30 31.06 5.04
C ILE A 174 -12.24 29.85 5.11
N ALA A 175 -13.32 29.94 5.89
CA ALA A 175 -14.33 28.88 6.01
C ALA A 175 -14.95 28.48 4.66
N THR A 176 -15.13 29.43 3.74
CA THR A 176 -15.73 29.20 2.41
C THR A 176 -14.73 28.54 1.47
N LEU A 177 -13.49 29.03 1.42
CA LEU A 177 -12.44 28.45 0.58
C LEU A 177 -12.00 27.07 1.06
N MET A 178 -11.93 26.85 2.37
CA MET A 178 -11.62 25.53 2.93
C MET A 178 -12.74 24.53 2.65
N ARG A 179 -14.01 24.96 2.63
CA ARG A 179 -15.13 24.12 2.18
C ARG A 179 -15.08 23.81 0.69
N ALA A 180 -14.69 24.78 -0.14
CA ALA A 180 -14.49 24.54 -1.56
C ALA A 180 -13.37 23.52 -1.80
N ALA A 181 -12.26 23.63 -1.07
CA ALA A 181 -11.17 22.65 -1.10
C ALA A 181 -11.62 21.26 -0.65
N GLN A 182 -12.37 21.17 0.46
CA GLN A 182 -12.95 19.91 0.95
C GLN A 182 -13.86 19.26 -0.11
N ARG A 183 -14.71 20.04 -0.78
CA ARG A 183 -15.61 19.53 -1.83
C ARG A 183 -14.85 19.05 -3.06
N ASP A 184 -13.86 19.79 -3.54
CA ASP A 184 -13.00 19.37 -4.67
C ASP A 184 -12.27 18.06 -4.34
N ILE A 185 -11.75 17.93 -3.11
CA ILE A 185 -11.12 16.69 -2.62
C ILE A 185 -12.13 15.53 -2.60
N ALA A 186 -13.31 15.74 -2.02
CA ALA A 186 -14.34 14.71 -1.92
C ALA A 186 -14.85 14.27 -3.30
N GLU A 187 -15.03 15.19 -4.25
CA GLU A 187 -15.41 14.88 -5.63
C GLU A 187 -14.35 14.05 -6.34
N ARG A 188 -13.06 14.38 -6.18
CA ARG A 188 -11.96 13.59 -6.74
C ARG A 188 -11.90 12.19 -6.16
N GLN A 189 -12.02 12.05 -4.85
CA GLN A 189 -12.05 10.74 -4.22
C GLN A 189 -13.23 9.90 -4.70
N ARG A 190 -14.42 10.50 -4.83
CA ARG A 190 -15.61 9.84 -5.41
C ARG A 190 -15.40 9.45 -6.86
N PHE A 191 -14.77 10.31 -7.66
CA PHE A 191 -14.42 10.01 -9.05
C PHE A 191 -13.48 8.81 -9.14
N THR A 192 -12.37 8.83 -8.39
CA THR A 192 -11.42 7.70 -8.34
C THR A 192 -12.11 6.42 -7.87
N ALA A 193 -12.98 6.50 -6.85
CA ALA A 193 -13.74 5.35 -6.38
C ALA A 193 -14.66 4.79 -7.47
N ARG A 194 -15.41 5.65 -8.17
CA ARG A 194 -16.30 5.27 -9.29
C ARG A 194 -15.52 4.63 -10.44
N VAL A 195 -14.41 5.23 -10.87
CA VAL A 195 -13.52 4.68 -11.90
C VAL A 195 -12.98 3.32 -11.46
N SER A 196 -12.52 3.21 -10.21
CA SER A 196 -11.99 1.96 -9.68
C SER A 196 -13.04 0.84 -9.60
N SER A 197 -14.30 1.20 -9.33
CA SER A 197 -15.44 0.28 -9.29
C SER A 197 -15.86 -0.15 -10.69
N GLY A 198 -15.89 0.78 -11.66
CA GLY A 198 -16.17 0.45 -13.06
C GLY A 198 -15.13 -0.49 -13.67
N MET A 199 -13.87 -0.38 -13.21
CA MET A 199 -12.76 -1.24 -13.63
C MET A 199 -12.72 -2.60 -12.88
N ALA A 200 -13.61 -2.85 -11.92
CA ALA A 200 -13.57 -4.08 -11.12
C ALA A 200 -13.82 -5.33 -11.98
N GLY A 201 -14.74 -5.27 -12.94
CA GLY A 201 -15.01 -6.35 -13.88
C GLY A 201 -13.79 -6.66 -14.76
N ALA A 202 -13.21 -5.64 -15.39
CA ALA A 202 -12.01 -5.79 -16.22
C ALA A 202 -10.80 -6.32 -15.43
N ARG A 203 -10.60 -5.85 -14.19
CA ARG A 203 -9.56 -6.39 -13.30
C ARG A 203 -9.79 -7.85 -12.92
N ALA A 204 -11.05 -8.26 -12.72
CA ALA A 204 -11.37 -9.64 -12.38
C ALA A 204 -11.04 -10.59 -13.52
N THR A 205 -11.39 -10.25 -14.77
CA THR A 205 -11.03 -11.05 -15.95
C THR A 205 -9.53 -11.07 -16.19
N ALA A 206 -8.86 -9.93 -16.05
CA ALA A 206 -7.39 -9.87 -16.14
C ALA A 206 -6.72 -10.74 -15.05
N ALA A 207 -7.25 -10.76 -13.84
CA ALA A 207 -6.76 -11.63 -12.77
C ALA A 207 -7.00 -13.11 -13.05
N ILE A 208 -8.15 -13.46 -13.65
CA ILE A 208 -8.46 -14.85 -14.07
C ILE A 208 -7.50 -15.30 -15.18
N LEU A 209 -7.33 -14.49 -16.23
CA LEU A 209 -6.41 -14.78 -17.33
C LEU A 209 -4.96 -14.89 -16.85
N ALA A 210 -4.56 -14.05 -15.89
CA ALA A 210 -3.24 -14.14 -15.26
C ALA A 210 -3.07 -15.39 -14.37
N GLY A 211 -4.17 -15.98 -13.89
CA GLY A 211 -4.17 -17.23 -13.10
C GLY A 211 -4.16 -18.51 -13.95
N LEU A 212 -4.58 -18.42 -15.20
CA LEU A 212 -4.63 -19.54 -16.16
C LEU A 212 -3.31 -20.33 -16.27
N PRO A 213 -2.12 -19.70 -16.38
CA PRO A 213 -0.86 -20.45 -16.43
C PRO A 213 -0.58 -21.26 -15.15
N LEU A 214 -0.98 -20.75 -13.98
CA LEU A 214 -0.85 -21.50 -12.71
C LEU A 214 -1.75 -22.73 -12.71
N LEU A 215 -3.00 -22.58 -13.18
CA LEU A 215 -3.93 -23.70 -13.31
C LEU A 215 -3.44 -24.73 -14.32
N GLY A 216 -2.82 -24.30 -15.43
CA GLY A 216 -2.19 -25.17 -16.42
C GLY A 216 -1.06 -26.02 -15.83
N VAL A 217 -0.18 -25.41 -15.03
CA VAL A 217 0.90 -26.15 -14.32
C VAL A 217 0.33 -27.12 -13.29
N LEU A 218 -0.71 -26.73 -12.56
CA LEU A 218 -1.37 -27.58 -11.58
C LEU A 218 -2.03 -28.81 -12.22
N LEU A 219 -2.76 -28.60 -13.31
CA LEU A 219 -3.38 -29.67 -14.10
C LEU A 219 -2.32 -30.59 -14.70
N GLY A 220 -1.24 -30.04 -15.25
CA GLY A 220 -0.10 -30.82 -15.75
C GLY A 220 0.55 -31.69 -14.67
N GLN A 221 0.50 -31.28 -13.40
CA GLN A 221 0.95 -32.14 -12.32
C GLN A 221 -0.03 -33.24 -11.93
N LEU A 222 -1.33 -32.94 -11.88
CA LEU A 222 -2.37 -33.93 -11.59
C LEU A 222 -2.42 -35.03 -12.67
N LEU A 223 -2.11 -34.67 -13.92
CA LEU A 223 -1.98 -35.60 -15.04
C LEU A 223 -0.70 -36.45 -15.00
N GLY A 224 0.17 -36.28 -14.01
CA GLY A 224 1.35 -37.13 -13.82
C GLY A 224 2.51 -36.84 -14.76
N ALA A 225 2.48 -35.75 -15.54
CA ALA A 225 3.57 -35.36 -16.45
C ALA A 225 4.86 -34.94 -15.71
N ARG A 226 4.84 -34.91 -14.37
CA ARG A 226 5.93 -34.47 -13.48
C ARG A 226 6.68 -33.21 -13.97
N PRO A 227 5.99 -32.13 -14.40
CA PRO A 227 6.66 -30.92 -14.87
C PRO A 227 7.58 -30.29 -13.82
N LEU A 228 7.27 -30.43 -12.52
CA LEU A 228 8.12 -29.86 -11.46
C LEU A 228 9.47 -30.55 -11.34
N SER A 229 9.59 -31.86 -11.58
CA SER A 229 10.92 -32.50 -11.56
C SER A 229 11.75 -32.04 -12.76
N PHE A 230 11.14 -32.00 -13.95
CA PHE A 230 11.82 -31.53 -15.16
C PHE A 230 12.23 -30.04 -15.11
N LEU A 231 11.42 -29.19 -14.46
CA LEU A 231 11.72 -27.76 -14.24
C LEU A 231 12.82 -27.53 -13.19
N LEU A 232 12.90 -28.40 -12.16
CA LEU A 232 13.86 -28.30 -11.07
C LEU A 232 15.19 -29.03 -11.34
N ASP A 233 15.26 -29.88 -12.37
CA ASP A 233 16.47 -30.60 -12.78
C ASP A 233 17.53 -29.68 -13.44
N GLY A 234 17.26 -28.38 -13.62
CA GLY A 234 18.29 -27.37 -13.96
C GLY A 234 18.72 -27.30 -15.44
N HIS A 235 18.19 -28.15 -16.32
CA HIS A 235 18.50 -28.16 -17.76
C HIS A 235 17.56 -27.20 -18.53
N VAL A 236 17.04 -27.59 -19.70
CA VAL A 236 16.12 -26.79 -20.54
C VAL A 236 14.89 -26.30 -19.77
N GLY A 237 14.39 -27.11 -18.81
CA GLY A 237 13.28 -26.73 -17.93
C GLY A 237 13.57 -25.49 -17.08
N GLY A 238 14.79 -25.33 -16.55
CA GLY A 238 15.14 -24.18 -15.72
C GLY A 238 15.02 -22.84 -16.45
N TRP A 239 15.41 -22.81 -17.73
CA TRP A 239 15.25 -21.62 -18.58
C TRP A 239 13.80 -21.30 -18.90
N LEU A 240 12.96 -22.33 -19.12
CA LEU A 240 11.53 -22.16 -19.35
C LEU A 240 10.81 -21.63 -18.10
N LEU A 241 11.24 -22.05 -16.91
CA LEU A 241 10.74 -21.53 -15.62
C LEU A 241 11.07 -20.03 -15.46
N VAL A 242 12.29 -19.63 -15.80
CA VAL A 242 12.72 -18.24 -15.77
C VAL A 242 11.92 -17.42 -16.79
N ALA A 243 11.81 -17.89 -18.03
CA ALA A 243 11.04 -17.23 -19.07
C ALA A 243 9.57 -17.06 -18.67
N GLY A 244 8.92 -18.11 -18.17
CA GLY A 244 7.54 -18.06 -17.69
C GLY A 244 7.36 -17.13 -16.49
N SER A 245 8.30 -17.12 -15.55
CA SER A 245 8.27 -16.22 -14.39
C SER A 245 8.44 -14.76 -14.82
N VAL A 246 9.39 -14.48 -15.71
CA VAL A 246 9.61 -13.13 -16.24
C VAL A 246 8.39 -12.66 -17.03
N LEU A 247 7.81 -13.51 -17.87
CA LEU A 247 6.63 -13.16 -18.66
C LEU A 247 5.40 -12.92 -17.78
N ALA A 248 5.19 -13.75 -16.74
CA ALA A 248 4.13 -13.53 -15.76
C ALA A 248 4.37 -12.24 -14.96
N CYS A 249 5.59 -11.98 -14.51
CA CYS A 249 5.95 -10.75 -13.80
C CYS A 249 5.77 -9.52 -14.70
N ALA A 250 6.16 -9.59 -15.96
CA ALA A 250 5.96 -8.53 -16.95
C ALA A 250 4.47 -8.28 -17.20
N GLY A 251 3.66 -9.33 -17.37
CA GLY A 251 2.21 -9.21 -17.55
C GLY A 251 1.51 -8.59 -16.34
N LEU A 252 1.92 -8.98 -15.14
CA LEU A 252 1.42 -8.40 -13.87
C LEU A 252 1.83 -6.94 -13.70
N LEU A 253 3.09 -6.60 -14.00
CA LEU A 253 3.58 -5.23 -13.94
C LEU A 253 2.88 -4.34 -14.97
N TRP A 254 2.61 -4.87 -16.16
CA TRP A 254 1.92 -4.15 -17.23
C TRP A 254 0.44 -3.92 -16.88
N ALA A 255 -0.25 -4.93 -16.34
CA ALA A 255 -1.63 -4.80 -15.87
C ALA A 255 -1.76 -3.81 -14.70
N ASP A 256 -0.85 -3.87 -13.72
CA ASP A 256 -0.81 -2.90 -12.63
C ASP A 256 -0.48 -1.49 -13.19
N ARG A 257 0.37 -1.35 -14.21
CA ARG A 257 0.67 -0.05 -14.84
C ARG A 257 -0.52 0.57 -15.59
N ILE A 258 -1.26 -0.23 -16.34
CA ILE A 258 -2.48 0.22 -17.03
C ILE A 258 -3.52 0.66 -16.00
N THR A 259 -3.63 -0.09 -14.92
CA THR A 259 -4.56 0.20 -13.83
C THR A 259 -4.20 1.50 -13.10
N ASP A 260 -2.91 1.74 -12.85
CA ASP A 260 -2.42 2.93 -12.16
C ASP A 260 -2.51 4.18 -13.06
N GLY A 261 -2.24 4.05 -14.37
CA GLY A 261 -2.29 5.15 -15.34
C GLY A 261 -3.69 5.67 -15.65
N LEU A 262 -4.74 4.92 -15.32
CA LEU A 262 -6.13 5.35 -15.45
C LEU A 262 -6.67 6.06 -14.20
N ALA A 263 -5.90 6.08 -13.11
CA ALA A 263 -6.29 6.69 -11.83
C ALA A 263 -5.55 8.01 -11.52
N SER A 264 -4.55 8.38 -12.32
CA SER A 264 -3.80 9.65 -12.27
C SER A 264 -4.37 10.66 -13.25
#